data_AF-A0A377ZKS7-F1
#
_entry.id   AF-A0A377ZKS7-F1
#
_cell.length_a   1.000
_cell.length_b   1.000
_cell.length_c   1.000
_cell.angle_alpha   90.00
_cell.angle_beta   90.00
_cell.angle_gamma   90.00
#
_symmetry.space_group_name_H-M   'P 1'
#
loop_
_entity.id
_entity.type
_entity.pdbx_description
1 polymer ?
#
loop_
_entity_poly.entity_id
_entity_poly.type
_entity_poly.pdbx_seq_one_letter_code
_entity_poly.pdbx_strand_id
1 'polypeptide(L)'
;MTLSQDILAELAEITPGSPLYQARAVRDAATRHAQGSYEVLFRQQDADFPLDERFAVAAKVAKLHQADALAAHYAGFGLADPTTDRLVPALAFARLLTFTPVEATPGALHTLTSAGWSLRGIVTLAQLVAFVSFQSRLLLGLRALNHKPIVSADTPLVAGYWHTTRTRRAAKRPRFASPATSCTGNPGWPINRWRNSTLKNRRFWPNMAIATPPTFACWRATSRCWSSGP
;
A
#
# COMPACT_ATOMS: atom_id res chain seq x y z
N MET A 1 16.63 -14.22 -19.06
CA MET A 1 16.72 -12.92 -18.36
C MET A 1 16.68 -13.18 -16.87
N THR A 2 17.76 -12.92 -16.15
CA THR A 2 17.82 -13.07 -14.69
C THR A 2 17.04 -11.93 -14.04
N LEU A 3 15.94 -12.25 -13.35
CA LEU A 3 15.22 -11.28 -12.51
C LEU A 3 16.22 -10.75 -11.47
N SER A 4 16.50 -9.45 -11.52
CA SER A 4 17.28 -8.78 -10.49
C SER A 4 16.67 -9.04 -9.11
N GLN A 5 17.53 -9.34 -8.14
CA GLN A 5 17.12 -9.66 -6.78
C GLN A 5 16.63 -8.41 -6.00
N ASP A 6 16.90 -7.21 -6.53
CA ASP A 6 16.38 -5.93 -6.01
C ASP A 6 16.04 -5.00 -7.19
N ILE A 7 14.80 -5.12 -7.67
CA ILE A 7 14.30 -4.34 -8.81
C ILE A 7 14.35 -2.83 -8.51
N LEU A 8 14.14 -2.42 -7.26
CA LEU A 8 14.18 -1.02 -6.88
C LEU A 8 15.61 -0.45 -6.92
N ALA A 9 16.62 -1.23 -6.53
CA ALA A 9 18.02 -0.81 -6.68
C ALA A 9 18.39 -0.58 -8.15
N GLU A 10 17.99 -1.51 -9.01
CA GLU A 10 18.27 -1.44 -10.45
C GLU A 10 17.60 -0.22 -11.08
N LEU A 11 16.29 -0.05 -10.89
CA LEU A 11 15.55 1.08 -11.48
C LEU A 11 15.93 2.44 -10.88
N ALA A 12 16.41 2.47 -9.64
CA ALA A 12 16.96 3.68 -9.01
C ALA A 12 18.43 3.94 -9.39
N GLU A 13 19.04 3.03 -10.16
CA GLU A 13 20.44 3.10 -10.60
C GLU A 13 21.42 3.21 -9.40
N ILE A 14 21.14 2.44 -8.34
CA ILE A 14 21.96 2.45 -7.12
C ILE A 14 23.22 1.61 -7.36
N THR A 15 24.37 2.26 -7.36
CA THR A 15 25.66 1.58 -7.47
C THR A 15 25.96 0.75 -6.20
N PRO A 16 26.34 -0.53 -6.33
CA PRO A 16 26.82 -1.33 -5.20
C PRO A 16 27.96 -0.64 -4.45
N GLY A 17 27.91 -0.64 -3.12
CA GLY A 17 28.91 0.01 -2.28
C GLY A 17 28.75 1.53 -2.10
N SER A 18 27.82 2.18 -2.82
CA SER A 18 27.50 3.60 -2.62
C SER A 18 26.96 3.90 -1.21
N PRO A 19 27.00 5.16 -0.73
CA PRO A 19 26.40 5.54 0.54
C PRO A 19 24.91 5.15 0.66
N LEU A 20 24.14 5.29 -0.43
CA LEU A 20 22.73 4.90 -0.46
C LEU A 20 22.55 3.37 -0.39
N TYR A 21 23.41 2.60 -1.06
CA TYR A 21 23.41 1.14 -0.96
C TYR A 21 23.63 0.69 0.50
N GLN A 22 24.64 1.27 1.16
CA GLN A 22 24.94 0.98 2.57
C GLN A 22 23.81 1.41 3.50
N ALA A 23 23.20 2.58 3.26
CA ALA A 23 22.07 3.05 4.04
C ALA A 23 20.85 2.11 3.95
N ARG A 24 20.57 1.54 2.77
CA ARG A 24 19.50 0.55 2.60
C ARG A 24 19.80 -0.77 3.30
N ALA A 25 21.07 -1.16 3.40
CA ALA A 25 21.47 -2.36 4.13
C ALA A 25 21.16 -2.28 5.64
N VAL A 26 21.15 -1.08 6.23
CA VAL A 26 20.77 -0.87 7.65
C VAL A 26 19.32 -1.31 7.93
N ARG A 27 18.45 -1.29 6.93
CA ARG A 27 17.06 -1.78 7.02
C ARG A 27 16.75 -2.80 5.93
N ASP A 28 17.54 -3.88 5.87
CA ASP A 28 17.39 -4.96 4.89
C ASP A 28 15.94 -5.48 4.78
N ALA A 29 15.22 -5.54 5.92
CA ALA A 29 13.85 -6.03 5.97
C ALA A 29 12.92 -5.23 5.03
N ALA A 30 13.10 -3.91 4.91
CA ALA A 30 12.27 -3.10 4.01
C ALA A 30 12.49 -3.48 2.55
N THR A 31 13.75 -3.70 2.14
CA THR A 31 14.11 -4.16 0.80
C THR A 31 13.56 -5.57 0.54
N ARG A 32 13.78 -6.50 1.47
CA ARG A 32 13.31 -7.89 1.33
C ARG A 32 11.78 -7.97 1.25
N HIS A 33 11.04 -7.20 2.05
CA HIS A 33 9.59 -7.21 2.01
C HIS A 33 9.01 -6.53 0.75
N ALA A 34 9.67 -5.48 0.23
CA ALA A 34 9.29 -4.88 -1.04
C ALA A 34 9.50 -5.86 -2.21
N GLN A 35 10.64 -6.54 -2.25
CA GLN A 35 10.91 -7.58 -3.25
C GLN A 35 9.96 -8.77 -3.09
N GLY A 36 9.76 -9.28 -1.87
CA GLY A 36 8.84 -10.39 -1.63
C GLY A 36 7.40 -10.07 -2.04
N SER A 37 6.92 -8.84 -1.83
CA SER A 37 5.61 -8.39 -2.33
C SER A 37 5.53 -8.42 -3.85
N TYR A 38 6.59 -8.00 -4.55
CA TYR A 38 6.67 -8.12 -6.01
C TYR A 38 6.57 -9.59 -6.44
N GLU A 39 7.34 -10.47 -5.80
CA GLU A 39 7.37 -11.88 -6.17
C GLU A 39 6.01 -12.57 -5.97
N VAL A 40 5.32 -12.28 -4.87
CA VAL A 40 3.96 -12.80 -4.62
C VAL A 40 2.98 -12.32 -5.69
N LEU A 41 3.01 -11.02 -6.04
CA LEU A 41 2.06 -10.46 -6.99
C LEU A 41 2.33 -10.86 -8.45
N PHE A 42 3.58 -11.11 -8.83
CA PHE A 42 3.97 -11.30 -10.23
C PHE A 42 4.55 -12.68 -10.58
N ARG A 43 4.69 -13.61 -9.63
CA ARG A 43 5.06 -15.02 -9.92
C ARG A 43 3.90 -16.00 -9.76
N GLN A 44 2.95 -15.73 -8.87
CA GLN A 44 1.83 -16.64 -8.66
C GLN A 44 0.84 -16.54 -9.82
N GLN A 45 0.66 -17.65 -10.54
CA GLN A 45 -0.41 -17.79 -11.52
C GLN A 45 -1.76 -17.88 -10.81
N ASP A 46 -2.73 -17.15 -11.34
CA ASP A 46 -4.10 -17.13 -10.86
C ASP A 46 -5.02 -16.96 -12.06
N ALA A 47 -6.01 -17.84 -12.19
CA ALA A 47 -6.99 -17.77 -13.26
C ALA A 47 -7.85 -16.51 -13.16
N ASP A 48 -8.06 -15.99 -11.94
CA ASP A 48 -8.93 -14.83 -11.70
C ASP A 48 -8.24 -13.51 -12.12
N PHE A 49 -6.91 -13.47 -12.19
CA PHE A 49 -6.16 -12.31 -12.67
C PHE A 49 -4.81 -12.78 -13.23
N PRO A 50 -4.74 -13.14 -14.51
CA PRO A 50 -3.53 -13.65 -15.18
C PRO A 50 -2.34 -12.68 -15.13
N LEU A 51 -1.12 -13.21 -15.25
CA LEU A 51 0.11 -12.43 -15.10
C LEU A 51 0.29 -11.35 -16.18
N ASP A 52 -0.05 -11.65 -17.42
CA ASP A 52 0.01 -10.71 -18.54
C ASP A 52 -0.89 -9.49 -18.30
N GLU A 53 -2.12 -9.71 -17.79
CA GLU A 53 -3.03 -8.65 -17.38
C GLU A 53 -2.47 -7.86 -16.17
N ARG A 54 -1.88 -8.55 -15.16
CA ARG A 54 -1.26 -7.88 -14.01
C ARG A 54 -0.15 -6.94 -14.45
N PHE A 55 0.72 -7.40 -15.35
CA PHE A 55 1.80 -6.60 -15.89
C PHE A 55 1.27 -5.40 -16.71
N ALA A 56 0.24 -5.60 -17.53
CA ALA A 56 -0.39 -4.52 -18.28
C ALA A 56 -1.00 -3.44 -17.36
N VAL A 57 -1.74 -3.85 -16.33
CA VAL A 57 -2.30 -2.93 -15.33
C VAL A 57 -1.20 -2.24 -14.54
N ALA A 58 -0.17 -2.96 -14.10
CA ALA A 58 0.96 -2.40 -13.36
C ALA A 58 1.71 -1.34 -14.17
N ALA A 59 1.94 -1.57 -15.46
CA ALA A 59 2.55 -0.60 -16.35
C ALA A 59 1.70 0.69 -16.44
N LYS A 60 0.37 0.56 -16.56
CA LYS A 60 -0.52 1.72 -16.57
C LYS A 60 -0.54 2.46 -15.23
N VAL A 61 -0.60 1.75 -14.11
CA VAL A 61 -0.54 2.38 -12.77
C VAL A 61 0.79 3.11 -12.58
N ALA A 62 1.92 2.51 -12.94
CA ALA A 62 3.22 3.18 -12.88
C ALA A 62 3.25 4.46 -13.73
N LYS A 63 2.62 4.46 -14.92
CA LYS A 63 2.43 5.68 -15.72
C LYS A 63 1.55 6.73 -15.05
N LEU A 64 0.49 6.34 -14.32
CA LEU A 64 -0.32 7.29 -13.54
C LEU A 64 0.54 8.02 -12.49
N HIS A 65 1.56 7.36 -11.96
CA HIS A 65 2.54 7.94 -11.03
C HIS A 65 3.75 8.59 -11.72
N GLN A 66 3.75 8.73 -13.05
CA GLN A 66 4.87 9.26 -13.84
C GLN A 66 6.21 8.51 -13.61
N ALA A 67 6.14 7.25 -13.19
CA ALA A 67 7.31 6.41 -12.94
C ALA A 67 7.71 5.66 -14.22
N ASP A 68 8.29 6.36 -15.19
CA ASP A 68 8.52 5.84 -16.55
C ASP A 68 9.39 4.59 -16.61
N ALA A 69 10.48 4.55 -15.84
CA ALA A 69 11.36 3.37 -15.77
C ALA A 69 10.61 2.15 -15.21
N LEU A 70 9.75 2.35 -14.21
CA LEU A 70 8.93 1.29 -13.62
C LEU A 70 7.83 0.84 -14.59
N ALA A 71 7.23 1.78 -15.32
CA ALA A 71 6.26 1.44 -16.36
C ALA A 71 6.88 0.64 -17.50
N ALA A 72 8.08 1.00 -17.94
CA ALA A 72 8.83 0.25 -18.96
C ALA A 72 9.19 -1.15 -18.47
N HIS A 73 9.63 -1.29 -17.20
CA HIS A 73 9.87 -2.59 -16.57
C HIS A 73 8.64 -3.49 -16.66
N TYR A 74 7.47 -3.01 -16.25
CA TYR A 74 6.24 -3.81 -16.30
C TYR A 74 5.76 -4.10 -17.73
N ALA A 75 5.86 -3.13 -18.64
CA ALA A 75 5.49 -3.30 -20.04
C ALA A 75 6.36 -4.35 -20.76
N GLY A 76 7.60 -4.57 -20.30
CA GLY A 76 8.47 -5.63 -20.83
C GLY A 76 7.97 -7.06 -20.58
N PHE A 77 7.01 -7.25 -19.67
CA PHE A 77 6.45 -8.57 -19.32
C PHE A 77 4.95 -8.71 -19.66
N GLY A 78 4.23 -7.60 -19.84
CA GLY A 78 2.79 -7.59 -20.11
C GLY A 78 2.49 -7.50 -21.60
N LEU A 79 1.78 -8.49 -22.14
CA LEU A 79 1.33 -8.53 -23.54
C LEU A 79 -0.18 -8.35 -23.70
N ALA A 80 -0.93 -8.29 -22.59
CA ALA A 80 -2.37 -8.12 -22.63
C ALA A 80 -2.75 -6.75 -23.20
N ASP A 81 -3.75 -6.73 -24.10
CA ASP A 81 -4.31 -5.50 -24.64
C ASP A 81 -5.09 -4.75 -23.55
N PRO A 82 -4.65 -3.55 -23.12
CA PRO A 82 -5.32 -2.79 -22.07
C PRO A 82 -6.71 -2.27 -22.48
N THR A 83 -7.10 -2.42 -23.76
CA THR A 83 -8.38 -1.97 -24.30
C THR A 83 -9.47 -3.04 -24.29
N THR A 84 -9.17 -4.25 -23.83
CA THR A 84 -10.19 -5.30 -23.65
C THR A 84 -11.30 -4.87 -22.71
N ASP A 85 -12.53 -5.35 -22.97
CA ASP A 85 -13.73 -5.06 -22.17
C ASP A 85 -13.54 -5.35 -20.67
N ARG A 86 -12.70 -6.33 -20.35
CA ARG A 86 -12.35 -6.72 -18.99
C ARG A 86 -11.36 -5.75 -18.33
N LEU A 87 -10.36 -5.26 -19.06
CA LEU A 87 -9.30 -4.40 -18.50
C LEU A 87 -9.67 -2.91 -18.45
N VAL A 88 -10.54 -2.43 -19.35
CA VAL A 88 -11.05 -1.05 -19.31
C VAL A 88 -11.60 -0.66 -17.93
N PRO A 89 -12.54 -1.40 -17.31
CA PRO A 89 -13.04 -1.07 -15.98
C PRO A 89 -11.99 -1.29 -14.88
N ALA A 90 -11.05 -2.22 -15.05
CA ALA A 90 -9.94 -2.42 -14.12
C ALA A 90 -9.00 -1.21 -14.08
N LEU A 91 -8.71 -0.61 -15.24
CA LEU A 91 -7.90 0.59 -15.35
C LEU A 91 -8.63 1.83 -14.83
N ALA A 92 -9.94 1.93 -15.05
CA ALA A 92 -10.77 2.96 -14.44
C ALA A 92 -10.75 2.86 -12.90
N PHE A 93 -10.89 1.64 -12.36
CA PHE A 93 -10.78 1.38 -10.92
C PHE A 93 -9.39 1.70 -10.37
N ALA A 94 -8.33 1.34 -11.10
CA ALA A 94 -6.96 1.68 -10.73
C ALA A 94 -6.73 3.20 -10.66
N ARG A 95 -7.30 3.95 -11.61
CA ARG A 95 -7.27 5.42 -11.61
C ARG A 95 -8.03 6.00 -10.42
N LEU A 96 -9.23 5.50 -10.13
CA LEU A 96 -10.03 5.86 -8.95
C LEU A 96 -9.22 5.68 -7.66
N LEU A 97 -8.64 4.50 -7.46
CA LEU A 97 -7.83 4.21 -6.26
C LEU A 97 -6.54 5.04 -6.18
N THR A 98 -6.01 5.51 -7.32
CA THR A 98 -4.78 6.30 -7.36
C THR A 98 -5.03 7.77 -7.01
N PHE A 99 -6.08 8.38 -7.56
CA PHE A 99 -6.28 9.83 -7.46
C PHE A 99 -7.44 10.23 -6.54
N THR A 100 -8.51 9.45 -6.50
CA THR A 100 -9.73 9.76 -5.73
C THR A 100 -10.22 8.56 -4.91
N PRO A 101 -9.37 7.88 -4.11
CA PRO A 101 -9.76 6.67 -3.37
C PRO A 101 -10.92 6.92 -2.38
N VAL A 102 -11.07 8.18 -1.96
CA VAL A 102 -12.13 8.68 -1.08
C VAL A 102 -13.53 8.61 -1.71
N GLU A 103 -13.60 8.53 -3.05
CA GLU A 103 -14.81 8.41 -3.86
C GLU A 103 -15.12 6.95 -4.24
N ALA A 104 -14.38 5.97 -3.71
CA ALA A 104 -14.65 4.57 -4.00
C ALA A 104 -16.03 4.13 -3.49
N THR A 105 -16.92 3.78 -4.41
CA THR A 105 -18.30 3.36 -4.11
C THR A 105 -18.53 1.89 -4.46
N PRO A 106 -19.59 1.25 -3.91
CA PRO A 106 -20.01 -0.09 -4.35
C PRO A 106 -20.28 -0.18 -5.86
N GLY A 107 -20.70 0.92 -6.50
CA GLY A 107 -20.91 0.97 -7.95
C GLY A 107 -19.65 0.63 -8.75
N ALA A 108 -18.48 1.06 -8.30
CA ALA A 108 -17.22 0.71 -8.95
C ALA A 108 -16.93 -0.80 -8.90
N LEU A 109 -17.32 -1.48 -7.81
CA LEU A 109 -17.20 -2.93 -7.69
C LEU A 109 -18.18 -3.66 -8.63
N HIS A 110 -19.41 -3.14 -8.76
CA HIS A 110 -20.40 -3.70 -9.69
C HIS A 110 -19.95 -3.61 -11.15
N THR A 111 -19.31 -2.52 -11.55
CA THR A 111 -18.73 -2.40 -12.90
C THR A 111 -17.70 -3.49 -13.17
N LEU A 112 -16.83 -3.79 -12.20
CA LEU A 112 -15.83 -4.86 -12.33
C LEU A 112 -16.48 -6.24 -12.42
N THR A 113 -17.44 -6.55 -11.53
CA THR A 113 -18.12 -7.86 -11.56
C THR A 113 -18.91 -8.06 -12.85
N SER A 114 -19.50 -6.99 -13.40
CA SER A 114 -20.23 -7.04 -14.68
C SER A 114 -19.30 -7.30 -15.86
N ALA A 115 -18.03 -6.90 -15.75
CA ALA A 115 -16.97 -7.19 -16.71
C ALA A 115 -16.26 -8.55 -16.47
N GLY A 116 -16.86 -9.42 -15.65
CA GLY A 116 -16.37 -10.78 -15.43
C GLY A 116 -15.26 -10.91 -14.38
N TRP A 117 -14.98 -9.88 -13.58
CA TRP A 117 -14.02 -10.00 -12.47
C TRP A 117 -14.61 -10.77 -11.29
N SER A 118 -13.84 -11.75 -10.79
CA SER A 118 -14.15 -12.41 -9.52
C SER A 118 -13.84 -11.48 -8.34
N LEU A 119 -14.49 -11.69 -7.20
CA LEU A 119 -14.21 -10.92 -5.98
C LEU A 119 -12.74 -11.04 -5.54
N ARG A 120 -12.15 -12.24 -5.67
CA ARG A 120 -10.72 -12.45 -5.37
C ARG A 120 -9.85 -11.64 -6.32
N GLY A 121 -10.14 -11.67 -7.62
CA GLY A 121 -9.44 -10.89 -8.64
C GLY A 121 -9.51 -9.38 -8.36
N ILE A 122 -10.65 -8.87 -7.90
CA ILE A 122 -10.80 -7.45 -7.50
C ILE A 122 -9.92 -7.11 -6.30
N VAL A 123 -9.84 -7.99 -5.29
CA VAL A 123 -8.95 -7.78 -4.14
C VAL A 123 -7.49 -7.77 -4.58
N THR A 124 -7.09 -8.71 -5.44
CA THR A 124 -5.72 -8.77 -6.00
C THR A 124 -5.42 -7.54 -6.87
N LEU A 125 -6.39 -7.05 -7.64
CA LEU A 125 -6.27 -5.81 -8.40
C LEU A 125 -6.02 -4.61 -7.47
N ALA A 126 -6.80 -4.46 -6.40
CA ALA A 126 -6.60 -3.39 -5.43
C ALA A 126 -5.23 -3.48 -4.73
N GLN A 127 -4.79 -4.69 -4.37
CA GLN A 127 -3.47 -4.94 -3.80
C GLN A 127 -2.35 -4.57 -4.77
N LEU A 128 -2.48 -4.93 -6.05
CA LEU A 128 -1.54 -4.57 -7.11
C LEU A 128 -1.45 -3.05 -7.26
N VAL A 129 -2.58 -2.35 -7.34
CA VAL A 129 -2.62 -0.88 -7.46
C VAL A 129 -1.92 -0.23 -6.26
N ALA A 130 -2.21 -0.69 -5.04
CA ALA A 130 -1.58 -0.18 -3.83
C ALA A 130 -0.06 -0.42 -3.83
N PHE A 131 0.37 -1.62 -4.23
CA PHE A 131 1.79 -1.98 -4.30
C PHE A 131 2.56 -1.16 -5.33
N VAL A 132 2.04 -1.01 -6.56
CA VAL A 132 2.69 -0.22 -7.61
C VAL A 132 2.72 1.27 -7.24
N SER A 133 1.67 1.77 -6.57
CA SER A 133 1.65 3.13 -6.03
C SER A 133 2.70 3.35 -4.94
N PHE A 134 2.94 2.34 -4.10
CA PHE A 134 4.04 2.35 -3.13
C PHE A 134 5.41 2.32 -3.82
N GLN A 135 5.62 1.39 -4.75
CA GLN A 135 6.88 1.26 -5.49
C GLN A 135 7.24 2.52 -6.26
N SER A 136 6.26 3.16 -6.91
CA SER A 136 6.49 4.39 -7.68
C SER A 136 7.03 5.52 -6.78
N ARG A 137 6.41 5.74 -5.62
CA ARG A 137 6.85 6.74 -4.64
C ARG A 137 8.20 6.41 -4.02
N LEU A 138 8.43 5.13 -3.72
CA LEU A 138 9.72 4.68 -3.18
C LEU A 138 10.84 4.86 -4.21
N LEU A 139 10.60 4.49 -5.47
CA LEU A 139 11.56 4.67 -6.56
C LEU A 139 11.90 6.15 -6.75
N LEU A 140 10.91 7.03 -6.76
CA LEU A 140 11.12 8.48 -6.83
C LEU A 140 12.03 8.96 -5.70
N GLY A 141 11.75 8.56 -4.45
CA GLY A 141 12.56 8.92 -3.29
C GLY A 141 13.99 8.36 -3.34
N LEU A 142 14.17 7.12 -3.80
CA LEU A 142 15.50 6.53 -3.98
C LEU A 142 16.30 7.25 -5.07
N ARG A 143 15.66 7.61 -6.19
CA ARG A 143 16.29 8.42 -7.25
C ARG A 143 16.70 9.79 -6.74
N ALA A 144 15.85 10.46 -5.96
CA ALA A 144 16.17 11.73 -5.34
C ALA A 144 17.41 11.63 -4.42
N LEU A 145 17.46 10.61 -3.56
CA LEU A 145 18.61 10.34 -2.68
C LEU A 145 19.87 9.91 -3.43
N ASN A 146 19.72 9.36 -4.64
CA ASN A 146 20.82 8.96 -5.51
C ASN A 146 21.25 10.08 -6.48
N HIS A 147 20.78 11.32 -6.27
CA HIS A 147 21.06 12.48 -7.13
C HIS A 147 20.69 12.26 -8.61
N LYS A 148 19.70 11.41 -8.87
CA LYS A 148 19.15 11.21 -10.22
C LYS A 148 18.11 12.29 -10.52
N PRO A 149 17.94 12.67 -11.80
CA PRO A 149 16.86 13.58 -12.17
C PRO A 149 15.52 12.97 -11.78
N ILE A 150 14.71 13.78 -11.11
CA ILE A 150 13.33 13.48 -10.72
C ILE A 150 12.42 14.53 -11.33
N VAL A 151 11.24 14.11 -11.78
CA VAL A 151 10.19 15.05 -12.17
C VAL A 151 9.56 15.58 -10.89
N SER A 152 9.74 16.87 -10.60
CA SER A 152 9.04 17.55 -9.52
C SER A 152 7.79 18.21 -10.08
N ALA A 153 6.66 18.08 -9.39
CA ALA A 153 5.50 18.92 -9.68
C ALA A 153 5.70 20.27 -8.97
N ASP A 154 5.57 21.38 -9.70
CA ASP A 154 5.68 22.73 -9.15
C ASP A 154 4.43 23.15 -8.35
N THR A 155 3.42 22.30 -8.28
CA THR A 155 2.18 22.57 -7.54
C THR A 155 2.36 22.24 -6.04
N PRO A 156 2.02 23.17 -5.12
CA PRO A 156 2.06 22.90 -3.69
C PRO A 156 1.19 21.68 -3.34
N LEU A 157 1.79 20.69 -2.66
CA LEU A 157 1.07 19.53 -2.17
C LEU A 157 0.20 19.95 -0.97
N VAL A 158 -1.12 19.99 -1.17
CA VAL A 158 -2.10 20.19 -0.08
C VAL A 158 -2.48 18.84 0.51
N ALA A 159 -2.52 18.72 1.84
CA ALA A 159 -3.02 17.51 2.48
C ALA A 159 -4.47 17.23 2.04
N GLY A 160 -4.76 15.99 1.63
CA GLY A 160 -6.08 15.61 1.11
C GLY A 160 -7.21 15.84 2.11
N TYR A 161 -8.43 16.01 1.59
CA TYR A 161 -9.64 16.19 2.39
C TYR A 161 -10.02 14.86 3.05
N TRP A 162 -9.95 14.79 4.38
CA TRP A 162 -10.44 13.63 5.14
C TRP A 162 -11.95 13.75 5.34
N HIS A 163 -12.70 12.67 5.11
CA HIS A 163 -14.12 12.59 5.47
C HIS A 163 -14.28 12.78 6.99
N THR A 164 -14.88 13.89 7.41
CA THR A 164 -15.24 14.16 8.81
C THR A 164 -16.69 13.78 9.12
N THR A 165 -17.48 13.45 8.10
CA THR A 165 -18.91 13.12 8.25
C THR A 165 -19.08 11.77 8.91
N ARG A 166 -19.61 11.76 10.12
CA ARG A 166 -19.92 10.54 10.87
C ARG A 166 -21.22 9.90 10.36
N THR A 167 -21.17 9.11 9.28
CA THR A 167 -22.32 8.31 8.85
C THR A 167 -22.43 7.02 9.69
N ARG A 168 -23.02 7.13 10.88
CA ARG A 168 -23.64 5.96 11.53
C ARG A 168 -25.00 5.77 10.86
N ARG A 169 -25.17 4.71 10.06
CA ARG A 169 -26.52 4.11 9.95
C ARG A 169 -26.90 3.74 11.38
N ALA A 170 -28.08 4.16 11.84
CA ALA A 170 -28.61 3.76 13.13
C ALA A 170 -28.76 2.23 13.15
N ALA A 171 -27.69 1.53 13.52
CA ALA A 171 -27.76 0.12 13.82
C ALA A 171 -28.71 -0.03 15.00
N LYS A 172 -29.69 -0.93 14.89
CA LYS A 172 -30.48 -1.39 16.04
C LYS A 172 -29.51 -1.65 17.19
N ARG A 173 -29.81 -1.07 18.36
CA ARG A 173 -29.05 -1.31 19.60
C ARG A 173 -28.76 -2.80 19.71
N PRO A 174 -27.49 -3.24 19.79
CA PRO A 174 -27.24 -4.62 20.15
C PRO A 174 -27.87 -4.85 21.52
N ARG A 175 -28.77 -5.83 21.63
CA ARG A 175 -29.23 -6.36 22.92
C ARG A 175 -28.09 -7.19 23.53
N PHE A 176 -27.00 -6.52 23.87
CA PHE A 176 -26.02 -7.03 24.80
C PHE A 176 -25.99 -6.04 25.95
N ALA A 177 -26.60 -6.45 27.06
CA ALA A 177 -26.32 -5.83 28.35
C ALA A 177 -24.88 -6.18 28.70
N SER A 178 -23.95 -5.23 28.52
CA SER A 178 -22.68 -5.31 29.23
C SER A 178 -22.98 -5.05 30.71
N PRO A 179 -22.53 -5.91 31.65
CA PRO A 179 -22.52 -5.51 33.05
C PRO A 179 -21.62 -4.27 33.16
N ALA A 180 -22.13 -3.24 33.83
CA ALA A 180 -21.40 -2.04 34.13
C ALA A 180 -20.29 -2.37 35.14
N THR A 181 -19.13 -2.83 34.66
CA THR A 181 -17.89 -2.69 35.43
C THR A 181 -17.43 -1.25 35.21
N SER A 182 -17.65 -0.43 36.23
CA SER A 182 -17.05 0.88 36.36
C SER A 182 -15.54 0.77 36.16
N CYS A 183 -15.00 1.48 35.17
CA CYS A 183 -13.58 1.79 35.14
C CYS A 183 -13.32 2.85 36.22
N THR A 184 -13.19 2.44 37.48
CA THR A 184 -12.51 3.24 38.50
C THR A 184 -11.02 3.22 38.19
N GLY A 185 -10.56 4.23 37.45
CA GLY A 185 -9.14 4.45 37.18
C GLY A 185 -8.37 4.75 38.47
N ASN A 186 -7.38 3.92 38.76
CA ASN A 186 -6.35 4.14 39.76
C ASN A 186 -5.42 5.30 39.29
N PRO A 187 -5.17 6.36 40.08
CA PRO A 187 -4.45 7.55 39.62
C PRO A 187 -2.93 7.29 39.67
N GLY A 188 -2.34 6.87 38.54
CA GLY A 188 -0.93 6.48 38.53
C GLY A 188 -0.13 6.70 37.25
N TRP A 189 -0.69 7.27 36.19
CA TRP A 189 0.06 7.47 34.94
C TRP A 189 -0.18 8.86 34.34
N PRO A 190 0.76 9.81 34.46
CA PRO A 190 0.61 11.15 33.90
C PRO A 190 0.88 11.16 32.39
N ILE A 191 -0.14 11.55 31.62
CA ILE A 191 -0.16 11.63 30.14
C ILE A 191 0.63 12.86 29.60
N ASN A 192 1.20 13.71 30.47
CA ASN A 192 1.80 14.99 30.06
C ASN A 192 3.33 15.01 29.95
N ARG A 193 3.96 13.91 29.53
CA ARG A 193 5.43 13.82 29.35
C ARG A 193 5.87 13.69 27.88
N TRP A 194 5.25 14.44 26.96
CA TRP A 194 5.77 14.55 25.58
C TRP A 194 5.69 15.97 25.01
N ARG A 195 5.50 17.00 25.85
CA ARG A 195 5.46 18.39 25.37
C ARG A 195 6.82 19.07 25.33
N ASN A 196 7.78 18.69 26.17
CA ASN A 196 9.12 19.32 26.18
C ASN A 196 10.18 18.27 26.54
N SER A 197 10.92 17.74 25.57
CA SER A 197 12.23 17.13 25.87
C SER A 197 13.19 17.37 24.71
N THR A 198 14.05 18.35 24.93
CA THR A 198 15.27 18.62 24.18
C THR A 198 16.25 17.46 24.32
N LEU A 199 16.91 17.14 23.21
CA LEU A 199 18.01 16.18 23.10
C LEU A 199 19.06 16.40 24.20
N LYS A 200 19.28 15.39 25.07
CA LYS A 200 20.57 15.18 25.74
C LYS A 200 20.74 13.73 26.23
N ASN A 201 21.76 13.11 25.65
CA ASN A 201 22.54 11.96 26.11
C ASN A 201 21.95 10.53 26.12
N ARG A 202 22.65 9.73 25.28
CA ARG A 202 22.74 8.27 25.23
C ARG A 202 23.32 7.71 26.53
N ARG A 203 22.78 6.56 26.97
CA ARG A 203 23.46 5.36 27.54
C ARG A 203 22.50 4.65 28.49
N PHE A 204 21.68 3.74 27.96
CA PHE A 204 21.22 2.53 28.68
C PHE A 204 20.30 1.70 27.77
N TRP A 205 20.85 0.74 27.04
CA TRP A 205 20.05 -0.32 26.41
C TRP A 205 20.81 -1.64 26.50
N PRO A 206 20.50 -2.48 27.49
CA PRO A 206 20.55 -3.91 27.29
C PRO A 206 19.15 -4.49 27.51
N ASN A 207 18.65 -5.21 26.50
CA ASN A 207 17.46 -6.04 26.50
C ASN A 207 16.10 -5.31 26.52
N MET A 208 15.61 -4.96 25.33
CA MET A 208 14.17 -4.83 25.09
C MET A 208 13.79 -5.64 23.85
N ALA A 209 12.97 -6.66 24.09
CA ALA A 209 12.18 -7.33 23.07
C ALA A 209 11.45 -6.27 22.25
N ILE A 210 11.62 -6.31 20.93
CA ILE A 210 10.96 -5.39 20.01
C ILE A 210 9.47 -5.74 20.02
N ALA A 211 8.69 -4.91 20.72
CA ALA A 211 7.25 -4.87 20.57
C ALA A 211 6.93 -4.47 19.12
N THR A 212 6.43 -5.41 18.35
CA THR A 212 5.81 -5.17 17.04
C THR A 212 4.66 -4.16 17.20
N PRO A 213 4.65 -3.05 16.44
CA PRO A 213 3.52 -2.12 16.44
C PRO A 213 2.28 -2.77 15.78
N PRO A 214 1.05 -2.34 16.13
CA PRO A 214 -0.16 -3.09 15.87
C PRO A 214 -0.71 -2.79 14.46
N THR A 215 -0.13 -3.37 13.43
CA THR A 215 -0.75 -3.40 12.09
C THR A 215 -1.84 -4.46 11.96
N PHE A 216 -1.91 -5.42 12.88
CA PHE A 216 -2.87 -6.54 12.82
C PHE A 216 -4.29 -6.23 13.35
N ALA A 217 -4.50 -5.12 14.06
CA ALA A 217 -5.81 -4.81 14.65
C ALA A 217 -6.85 -4.40 13.60
N CYS A 218 -6.43 -3.79 12.48
CA CYS A 218 -7.33 -3.33 11.43
C CYS A 218 -7.92 -4.49 10.60
N TRP A 219 -7.19 -5.60 10.46
CA TRP A 219 -7.59 -6.72 9.61
C TRP A 219 -8.50 -7.75 10.31
N ARG A 220 -8.45 -7.82 11.65
CA ARG A 220 -9.26 -8.78 12.43
C ARG A 220 -10.70 -8.28 12.69
N ALA A 221 -10.95 -6.98 12.52
CA ALA A 221 -12.29 -6.39 12.68
C ALA A 221 -13.16 -6.57 11.43
N THR A 222 -12.58 -6.51 10.23
CA THR A 222 -13.31 -6.70 8.95
C THR A 222 -13.75 -8.13 8.73
N SER A 223 -12.99 -9.12 9.20
CA SER A 223 -13.29 -10.55 9.01
C SER A 223 -14.50 -11.03 9.83
N ARG A 224 -14.82 -10.41 10.97
CA ARG A 224 -16.02 -10.77 11.79
C ARG A 224 -17.33 -10.16 11.29
N CYS A 225 -17.28 -9.13 10.44
CA CYS A 225 -18.48 -8.57 9.82
C CYS A 225 -18.92 -9.35 8.57
N TRP A 226 -18.06 -10.22 8.02
CA TRP A 226 -18.33 -10.98 6.81
C TRP A 226 -18.87 -12.39 7.07
N SER A 227 -18.68 -12.94 8.27
CA SER A 227 -19.13 -14.29 8.64
C SER A 227 -20.57 -14.37 9.17
N SER A 228 -21.37 -13.32 8.99
CA SER A 228 -22.70 -13.22 9.59
C SER A 228 -23.77 -12.97 8.54
N GLY A 229 -24.30 -14.05 7.98
CA GLY A 229 -25.64 -14.09 7.41
C GLY A 229 -25.88 -15.31 6.53
N PRO A 230 -27.12 -15.82 6.45
CA PRO A 230 -28.21 -15.81 7.42
C PRO A 230 -28.06 -16.91 8.50
#